data_AF-A0A7V9V965-F1
#
_entry.id   AF-A0A7V9V965-F1
#
_cell.length_a   1.000
_cell.length_b   1.000
_cell.length_c   1.000
_cell.angle_alpha   90.00
_cell.angle_beta   90.00
_cell.angle_gamma   90.00
#
_symmetry.space_group_name_H-M   'P 1'
#
loop_
_entity.id
_entity.type
_entity.pdbx_description
1 polymer ?
#
loop_
_entity_poly.entity_id
_entity_poly.type
_entity_poly.pdbx_seq_one_letter_code
_entity_poly.pdbx_strand_id
1 'polypeptide(L)'
;MPDKQVTISRAWRNGDTPSRPIMLAIAGDSAAGKTTITKGLVEALGPERITSICVDDYHRYDREERKDKPFTPLHPDCNYIDVMEQHLQLLAMGHPI
;
A
#
# COMPACT_ATOMS: atom_id res chain seq x y z
N MET A 1 -12.65 -5.23 -10.80
CA MET A 1 -13.74 -5.04 -9.81
C MET A 1 -14.22 -3.59 -9.89
N PRO A 2 -15.14 -3.28 -10.83
CA PRO A 2 -15.68 -1.93 -11.04
C PRO A 2 -16.31 -1.34 -9.77
N ASP A 3 -16.88 -2.21 -8.93
CA ASP A 3 -17.62 -1.84 -7.72
C ASP A 3 -16.73 -1.14 -6.69
N LYS A 4 -15.45 -1.51 -6.59
CA LYS A 4 -14.49 -0.94 -5.63
C LYS A 4 -14.07 0.48 -6.01
N GLN A 5 -13.86 0.74 -7.31
CA GLN A 5 -13.62 2.09 -7.83
C GLN A 5 -14.83 3.00 -7.63
N VAL A 6 -16.04 2.45 -7.79
CA VAL A 6 -17.28 3.17 -7.52
C VAL A 6 -17.42 3.52 -6.04
N THR A 7 -17.07 2.61 -5.12
CA THR A 7 -17.10 2.88 -3.67
C THR A 7 -16.12 3.99 -3.26
N ILE A 8 -14.87 3.92 -3.72
CA ILE A 8 -13.87 4.96 -3.47
C ILE A 8 -14.31 6.29 -4.10
N SER A 9 -14.79 6.28 -5.36
CA SER A 9 -15.29 7.47 -6.06
C SER A 9 -16.53 8.09 -5.40
N ARG A 10 -17.42 7.29 -4.80
CA ARG A 10 -18.59 7.76 -4.05
C ARG A 10 -18.19 8.36 -2.70
N ALA A 11 -17.31 7.70 -1.95
CA ALA A 11 -16.71 8.29 -0.75
C ALA A 11 -16.03 9.63 -1.09
N TRP A 12 -15.45 9.72 -2.29
CA TRP A 12 -14.84 10.91 -2.84
C TRP A 12 -15.82 11.99 -3.35
N ARG A 13 -17.12 11.74 -3.46
CA ARG A 13 -18.11 12.74 -3.96
C ARG A 13 -18.92 13.41 -2.85
N ASN A 14 -19.03 12.78 -1.69
CA ASN A 14 -19.82 13.29 -0.57
C ASN A 14 -18.93 14.20 0.30
N GLY A 15 -18.87 15.48 -0.06
CA GLY A 15 -17.88 16.47 0.41
C GLY A 15 -18.02 17.01 1.85
N ASP A 16 -18.42 16.21 2.84
CA ASP A 16 -18.53 16.66 4.23
C ASP A 16 -17.50 15.96 5.16
N THR A 17 -16.35 16.63 5.38
CA THR A 17 -15.27 16.43 6.40
C THR A 17 -14.30 15.23 6.29
N PRO A 18 -13.10 15.23 6.95
CA PRO A 18 -11.95 16.14 6.96
C PRO A 18 -10.91 15.74 5.86
N SER A 19 -9.71 16.36 5.86
CA SER A 19 -8.59 16.15 4.91
C SER A 19 -8.52 14.77 4.25
N ARG A 20 -8.69 14.73 2.92
CA ARG A 20 -8.68 13.50 2.12
C ARG A 20 -7.24 13.01 1.93
N PRO A 21 -6.90 11.77 2.34
CA PRO A 21 -5.58 11.22 2.09
C PRO A 21 -5.33 11.06 0.59
N ILE A 22 -4.15 11.48 0.13
CA ILE A 22 -3.66 11.18 -1.22
C ILE A 22 -2.82 9.92 -1.14
N MET A 23 -3.19 8.89 -1.90
CA MET A 23 -2.38 7.68 -2.04
C MET A 23 -1.47 7.79 -3.26
N LEU A 24 -0.16 7.69 -3.02
CA LEU A 24 0.86 7.57 -4.05
C LEU A 24 1.50 6.19 -3.98
N ALA A 25 1.37 5.41 -5.06
CA ALA A 25 2.00 4.10 -5.18
C ALA A 25 3.31 4.19 -5.96
N ILE A 26 4.38 3.60 -5.40
CA ILE A 26 5.69 3.51 -6.04
C ILE A 26 6.01 2.01 -6.24
N ALA A 27 5.94 1.54 -7.49
CA ALA A 27 6.17 0.15 -7.86
C ALA A 27 7.47 -0.03 -8.64
N GLY A 28 8.05 -1.23 -8.59
CA GLY A 28 9.31 -1.59 -9.23
C GLY A 28 10.02 -2.71 -8.49
N ASP A 29 11.04 -3.31 -9.11
CA ASP A 29 11.80 -4.41 -8.50
C ASP A 29 12.68 -3.96 -7.33
N SER A 30 13.24 -4.95 -6.62
CA SER A 30 14.26 -4.69 -5.60
C SER A 30 15.42 -3.88 -6.20
N ALA A 31 15.97 -2.97 -5.41
CA ALA A 31 17.01 -2.02 -5.82
C ALA A 31 16.65 -1.00 -6.93
N ALA A 32 15.39 -0.89 -7.37
CA ALA A 32 14.95 0.13 -8.34
C ALA A 32 14.89 1.58 -7.79
N GLY A 33 15.36 1.83 -6.56
CA GLY A 33 15.36 3.18 -5.96
C GLY A 33 14.04 3.62 -5.31
N LYS A 34 13.04 2.73 -5.19
CA LYS A 34 11.73 3.03 -4.55
C LYS A 34 11.87 3.65 -3.16
N THR A 35 12.72 3.04 -2.32
CA THR A 35 13.00 3.52 -0.96
C THR A 35 13.68 4.88 -0.98
N THR A 36 14.56 5.13 -1.96
CA THR A 36 15.24 6.44 -2.11
C THR A 36 14.24 7.53 -2.46
N ILE A 37 13.36 7.31 -3.43
CA ILE A 37 12.31 8.27 -3.81
C ILE A 37 11.34 8.50 -2.64
N THR A 38 10.91 7.42 -1.97
CA THR A 38 9.99 7.51 -0.84
C THR A 38 10.58 8.34 0.31
N LYS A 39 11.86 8.12 0.65
CA LYS A 39 12.57 8.92 1.67
C LYS A 39 12.66 10.38 1.26
N GLY A 40 13.04 10.67 0.02
CA GLY A 40 13.11 12.05 -0.48
C GLY A 40 11.76 12.77 -0.43
N LEU A 41 10.64 12.07 -0.70
CA LEU A 41 9.30 12.63 -0.56
C LEU A 41 8.96 12.95 0.90
N VAL A 42 9.27 12.05 1.83
CA VAL A 42 9.06 12.28 3.27
C VAL A 42 9.92 13.45 3.77
N GLU A 43 11.17 13.54 3.34
CA GLU A 43 12.07 14.65 3.70
C GLU A 43 11.58 16.00 3.15
N ALA A 44 11.13 16.03 1.89
CA ALA A 44 10.67 17.26 1.23
C ALA A 44 9.31 17.73 1.76
N LEU A 45 8.40 16.80 2.04
CA LEU A 45 7.02 17.09 2.43
C LEU A 45 6.76 16.91 3.93
N GLY A 46 7.74 16.53 4.74
CA GLY A 46 7.61 16.43 6.19
C GLY A 46 6.95 15.13 6.67
N PRO A 47 7.49 14.46 7.70
CA PRO A 47 6.95 13.21 8.24
C PRO A 47 5.57 13.36 8.90
N GLU A 48 5.17 14.58 9.24
CA GLU A 48 3.85 14.90 9.77
C GLU A 48 2.74 14.89 8.70
N ARG A 49 3.11 14.97 7.41
CA ARG A 49 2.17 14.98 6.28
C ARG A 49 2.17 13.69 5.48
N ILE A 50 3.17 12.82 5.65
CA ILE A 50 3.31 11.57 4.91
C ILE A 50 3.45 10.39 5.85
N THR A 51 2.63 9.37 5.62
CA THR A 51 2.84 8.02 6.14
C THR A 51 3.34 7.13 5.00
N SER A 52 4.53 6.56 5.16
CA SER A 52 5.10 5.58 4.23
C SER A 52 4.73 4.17 4.68
N ILE A 53 4.19 3.35 3.78
CA ILE A 53 3.84 1.95 4.04
C ILE A 53 4.60 1.08 3.05
N CYS A 54 5.26 0.03 3.55
CA CYS A 54 5.92 -0.96 2.71
C CYS A 54 4.96 -2.13 2.46
N VAL A 55 4.69 -2.48 1.21
CA VAL A 55 3.81 -3.63 0.91
C VAL A 55 4.47 -4.98 1.21
N ASP A 56 5.79 -5.01 1.42
CA ASP A 56 6.51 -6.21 1.86
C ASP A 56 6.09 -6.66 3.28
N ASP A 57 5.43 -5.81 4.06
CA ASP A 57 4.85 -6.17 5.36
C ASP A 57 3.69 -7.18 5.22
N TYR A 58 3.15 -7.33 4.01
CA TYR A 58 2.09 -8.30 3.70
C TYR A 58 2.64 -9.63 3.16
N HIS A 59 3.95 -9.88 3.24
CA HIS A 59 4.48 -11.21 2.93
C HIS A 59 3.86 -12.26 3.85
N ARG A 60 3.38 -13.35 3.23
CA ARG A 60 2.77 -14.47 3.94
C ARG A 60 3.78 -15.34 4.68
N TYR A 61 4.98 -15.41 4.13
CA TYR A 61 6.04 -16.28 4.59
C TYR A 61 7.30 -15.45 4.82
N ASP A 62 8.02 -15.76 5.89
CA ASP A 62 9.30 -15.12 6.17
C ASP A 62 10.41 -15.59 5.20
N ARG A 63 11.66 -15.19 5.44
CA ARG A 63 12.79 -15.58 4.59
C ARG A 63 13.15 -17.06 4.69
N GLU A 64 12.92 -17.69 5.83
CA GLU A 64 13.25 -19.10 6.04
C GLU A 64 12.17 -20.00 5.43
N GLU A 65 10.90 -19.72 5.72
CA GLU A 65 9.75 -20.47 5.19
C GLU A 65 9.67 -20.44 3.66
N ARG A 66 10.16 -19.37 3.02
CA ARG A 66 10.17 -19.23 1.56
C ARG A 66 11.17 -20.14 0.86
N LYS A 67 12.22 -20.61 1.54
CA LYS A 67 13.25 -21.46 0.92
C LYS A 67 12.66 -22.76 0.37
N ASP A 68 11.60 -23.25 1.02
CA ASP A 68 10.95 -24.51 0.69
C ASP A 68 9.69 -24.34 -0.20
N LYS A 69 9.41 -23.12 -0.67
CA LYS A 69 8.26 -22.84 -1.55
C LYS A 69 8.67 -22.93 -3.02
N PRO A 70 7.75 -23.36 -3.92
CA PRO A 70 8.03 -23.45 -5.36
C PRO A 70 7.97 -22.10 -6.08
N PHE A 71 7.81 -20.99 -5.35
CA PHE A 71 7.59 -19.66 -5.90
C PHE A 71 8.35 -18.58 -5.13
N THR A 72 8.57 -17.45 -5.79
CA THR A 72 9.31 -16.31 -5.23
C THR A 72 8.39 -15.39 -4.41
N PRO A 73 8.94 -14.41 -3.68
CA PRO A 73 8.15 -13.38 -2.99
C PRO A 73 7.18 -12.60 -3.89
N LEU A 74 7.47 -12.53 -5.20
CA LEU A 74 6.65 -11.83 -6.18
C LEU A 74 5.37 -12.58 -6.55
N HIS A 75 5.27 -13.86 -6.19
CA HIS A 75 4.08 -14.66 -6.46
C HIS A 75 2.92 -14.23 -5.54
N PRO A 76 1.69 -14.08 -6.06
CA PRO A 76 0.53 -13.68 -5.25
C PRO A 76 0.32 -14.55 -4.01
N ASP A 77 0.48 -15.87 -4.11
CA ASP A 77 0.32 -16.81 -2.99
C ASP A 77 1.35 -16.64 -1.85
N CYS A 78 2.43 -15.89 -2.11
CA CYS A 78 3.45 -15.53 -1.14
C CYS A 78 3.08 -14.27 -0.33
N ASN A 79 1.89 -13.70 -0.56
CA ASN A 79 1.43 -12.44 0.02
C ASN A 79 -0.02 -12.55 0.49
N TYR A 80 -0.38 -11.81 1.54
CA TYR A 80 -1.77 -11.62 1.98
C TYR A 80 -2.45 -10.53 1.11
N ILE A 81 -2.73 -10.85 -0.15
CA ILE A 81 -3.26 -9.89 -1.14
C ILE A 81 -4.63 -9.32 -0.74
N ASP A 82 -5.47 -10.16 -0.13
CA ASP A 82 -6.78 -9.80 0.39
C ASP A 82 -6.70 -8.80 1.55
N VAL A 83 -5.81 -9.06 2.52
CA VAL A 83 -5.55 -8.15 3.65
C VAL A 83 -4.95 -6.83 3.16
N MET A 84 -3.95 -6.91 2.26
CA MET A 84 -3.35 -5.73 1.63
C MET A 84 -4.40 -4.88 0.92
N GLU A 85 -5.28 -5.50 0.14
CA GLU A 85 -6.36 -4.79 -0.55
C GLU A 85 -7.30 -4.08 0.43
N GLN A 86 -7.75 -4.78 1.48
CA GLN A 86 -8.62 -4.21 2.51
C GLN A 86 -7.96 -2.99 3.17
N HIS A 87 -6.71 -3.13 3.60
CA HIS A 87 -5.99 -2.07 4.29
C HIS A 87 -5.80 -0.83 3.39
N LEU A 88 -5.41 -1.04 2.13
CA LEU A 88 -5.26 0.05 1.17
C LEU A 88 -6.59 0.79 0.91
N GLN A 89 -7.72 0.07 0.87
CA GLN A 89 -9.03 0.69 0.73
C GLN A 89 -9.42 1.52 1.95
N LEU A 90 -9.25 0.99 3.16
CA LEU A 90 -9.54 1.72 4.39
C LEU A 90 -8.73 3.01 4.48
N LEU A 91 -7.43 2.94 4.21
CA LEU A 91 -6.55 4.10 4.20
C LEU A 91 -6.91 5.11 3.10
N ALA A 92 -7.29 4.66 1.89
CA ALA A 92 -7.78 5.53 0.81
C ALA A 92 -9.03 6.34 1.21
N MET A 93 -9.82 5.78 2.12
CA MET A 93 -11.04 6.38 2.66
C MET A 93 -10.78 7.12 3.99
N GLY A 94 -9.54 7.23 4.46
CA GLY A 94 -9.20 7.91 5.72
C GLY A 94 -9.56 7.13 6.99
N HIS A 95 -9.70 5.80 6.90
CA HIS A 95 -9.97 4.92 8.03
C HIS A 95 -8.69 4.25 8.54
N PRO A 96 -8.59 3.93 9.84
CA PRO A 96 -7.47 3.17 10.40
C PRO A 96 -7.49 1.70 9.97
N ILE A 97 -6.35 1.01 10.16
CA ILE A 97 -6.11 -0.41 9.90
C ILE A 97 -5.48 -1.10 11.12
#